data_AF-A0A117I748-F1
#
_entry.id   AF-A0A117I748-F1
#
_cell.length_a   1.000
_cell.length_b   1.000
_cell.length_c   1.000
_cell.angle_alpha   90.00
_cell.angle_beta   90.00
_cell.angle_gamma   90.00
#
_symmetry.space_group_name_H-M   'P 1'
#
loop_
_entity.id
_entity.type
_entity.pdbx_description
1 polymer ?
#
loop_
_entity_poly.entity_id
_entity_poly.type
_entity_poly.pdbx_seq_one_letter_code
_entity_poly.pdbx_strand_id
1 'polypeptide(L)'
;MRTVVSLVVCLVIVVIAPVTGCRSDAVPISTAAEADLSNPDTVITNALTTMFTWDPTKDASPDVAYQRAAAYMSSDLAGQGGQSAPGPGSQWKQWAADGAAVTAKVFFLGDETPPNSDTLMHRVVVVAQTVATSDNRLIDQIRHTAWVTATKTNNEWRVTSIQF
;
A
#
# COMPACT_ATOMS: atom_id res chain seq x y z
N MET A 1 15.33 82.32 -32.97
CA MET A 1 15.60 81.53 -31.75
C MET A 1 16.40 80.31 -32.17
N ARG A 2 17.63 80.16 -31.65
CA ARG A 2 18.56 79.07 -31.96
C ARG A 2 18.29 77.92 -30.98
N THR A 3 18.19 76.69 -31.47
CA THR A 3 18.24 75.50 -30.62
C THR A 3 19.14 74.45 -31.24
N VAL A 4 19.86 73.80 -30.34
CA VAL A 4 21.08 73.04 -30.51
C VAL A 4 20.76 71.55 -30.70
N VAL A 5 21.58 70.93 -31.57
CA VAL A 5 22.05 69.53 -31.65
C VAL A 5 21.66 68.61 -30.49
N SER A 6 21.26 67.36 -30.81
CA SER A 6 21.73 66.19 -30.04
C SER A 6 21.57 64.87 -30.79
N LEU A 7 22.66 64.10 -30.75
CA LEU A 7 22.98 62.85 -31.40
C LEU A 7 23.03 61.75 -30.33
N VAL A 8 22.29 60.64 -30.50
CA VAL A 8 22.35 59.45 -29.61
C VAL A 8 22.08 58.23 -30.50
N VAL A 9 23.10 57.58 -31.06
CA VAL A 9 23.90 56.44 -30.56
C VAL A 9 23.07 55.16 -30.34
N CYS A 10 23.32 54.18 -31.23
CA CYS A 10 22.83 52.80 -31.21
C CYS A 10 23.25 52.03 -29.95
N LEU A 11 22.32 51.28 -29.36
CA LEU A 11 22.64 50.16 -28.48
C LEU A 11 21.80 48.94 -28.91
N VAL A 12 22.47 47.96 -29.52
CA VAL A 12 21.90 46.65 -29.83
C VAL A 12 22.10 45.76 -28.61
N ILE A 13 20.99 45.37 -27.95
CA ILE A 13 21.02 44.40 -26.85
C ILE A 13 20.63 43.04 -27.43
N VAL A 14 21.60 42.12 -27.50
CA VAL A 14 21.38 40.70 -27.77
C VAL A 14 21.03 40.02 -26.44
N VAL A 15 19.78 39.59 -26.28
CA VAL A 15 19.34 38.81 -25.11
C VAL A 15 19.47 37.32 -25.44
N ILE A 16 20.37 36.63 -24.75
CA ILE A 16 20.59 35.19 -24.81
C ILE A 16 19.56 34.53 -23.86
N ALA A 17 18.66 33.71 -24.40
CA ALA A 17 17.69 32.97 -23.60
C ALA A 17 18.34 31.73 -22.95
N PRO A 18 18.10 31.44 -21.66
CA PRO A 18 18.53 30.18 -21.05
C PRO A 18 17.59 29.04 -21.47
N VAL A 19 18.20 27.96 -21.97
CA VAL A 19 17.56 26.69 -22.31
C VAL A 19 16.94 26.12 -21.04
N THR A 20 15.62 25.97 -21.03
CA THR A 20 14.87 25.40 -19.91
C THR A 20 15.19 23.90 -19.81
N GLY A 21 15.97 23.54 -18.80
CA GLY A 21 16.25 22.14 -18.47
C GLY A 21 14.97 21.39 -18.11
N CYS A 22 14.91 20.12 -18.52
CA CYS A 22 13.82 19.20 -18.21
C CYS A 22 13.54 19.19 -16.70
N ARG A 23 12.41 19.78 -16.30
CA ARG A 23 11.83 19.56 -14.98
C ARG A 23 11.34 18.12 -14.99
N SER A 24 11.98 17.26 -14.21
CA SER A 24 11.40 15.97 -13.84
C SER A 24 10.15 16.29 -13.03
N ASP A 25 9.01 16.35 -13.69
CA ASP A 25 7.73 16.39 -13.00
C ASP A 25 7.62 15.09 -12.20
N ALA A 26 7.64 15.22 -10.88
CA ALA A 26 7.27 14.12 -10.02
C ALA A 26 5.88 13.67 -10.44
N VAL A 27 5.76 12.41 -10.87
CA VAL A 27 4.47 11.79 -11.14
C VAL A 27 3.62 12.02 -9.89
N PRO A 28 2.43 12.65 -9.99
CA PRO A 28 1.57 12.77 -8.84
C PRO A 28 1.27 11.36 -8.38
N ILE A 29 1.75 11.01 -7.19
CA ILE A 29 1.26 9.85 -6.46
C ILE A 29 -0.24 10.11 -6.40
N SER A 30 -1.02 9.29 -7.12
CA SER A 30 -2.45 9.23 -6.91
C SER A 30 -2.61 9.20 -5.40
N THR A 31 -3.27 10.22 -4.84
CA THR A 31 -3.65 10.22 -3.45
C THR A 31 -4.53 9.00 -3.28
N ALA A 32 -3.89 7.87 -2.95
CA ALA A 32 -4.52 6.75 -2.31
C ALA A 32 -5.39 7.39 -1.24
N ALA A 33 -6.68 7.07 -1.25
CA ALA A 33 -7.57 7.48 -0.18
C ALA A 33 -6.81 7.28 1.13
N GLU A 34 -6.67 8.35 1.90
CA GLU A 34 -5.92 8.31 3.15
C GLU A 34 -6.44 7.12 3.97
N ALA A 35 -5.52 6.28 4.45
CA ALA A 35 -5.90 5.06 5.14
C ALA A 35 -6.87 5.41 6.28
N ASP A 36 -7.99 4.69 6.40
CA ASP A 36 -8.86 4.83 7.56
C ASP A 36 -8.20 4.16 8.76
N LEU A 37 -7.75 4.99 9.70
CA LEU A 37 -6.98 4.60 10.87
C LEU A 37 -7.76 4.86 12.18
N SER A 38 -9.05 5.16 12.06
CA SER A 38 -9.89 5.60 13.18
C SER A 38 -10.38 4.46 14.07
N ASN A 39 -10.53 3.25 13.50
CA ASN A 39 -11.08 2.07 14.15
C ASN A 39 -10.13 0.86 14.02
N PRO A 40 -9.83 0.12 15.10
CA PRO A 40 -8.86 -0.98 15.05
C PRO A 40 -9.33 -2.14 14.17
N ASP A 41 -10.62 -2.47 14.16
CA ASP A 41 -11.16 -3.59 13.38
C ASP A 41 -11.15 -3.25 11.88
N THR A 42 -11.44 -1.99 11.51
CA THR A 42 -11.27 -1.51 10.14
C THR A 42 -9.80 -1.58 9.70
N VAL A 43 -8.87 -1.13 10.55
CA VAL A 43 -7.43 -1.18 10.27
C VAL A 43 -6.94 -2.61 10.08
N ILE A 44 -7.32 -3.54 10.97
CA ILE A 44 -6.95 -4.96 10.87
C ILE A 44 -7.53 -5.57 9.58
N THR A 45 -8.79 -5.30 9.29
CA THR A 45 -9.48 -5.80 8.08
C THR A 45 -8.77 -5.31 6.83
N ASN A 46 -8.48 -4.01 6.74
CA ASN A 46 -7.85 -3.41 5.58
C ASN A 46 -6.40 -3.87 5.40
N ALA A 47 -5.63 -3.95 6.50
CA ALA A 47 -4.26 -4.46 6.48
C ALA A 47 -4.20 -5.87 5.89
N LEU A 48 -4.96 -6.81 6.47
CA LEU A 48 -4.92 -8.22 6.06
C LEU A 48 -5.58 -8.48 4.71
N THR A 49 -6.68 -7.79 4.40
CA THR A 49 -7.30 -7.89 3.06
C THR A 49 -6.33 -7.43 1.99
N THR A 50 -5.65 -6.30 2.20
CA THR A 50 -4.66 -5.77 1.26
C THR A 50 -3.46 -6.70 1.13
N MET A 51 -2.93 -7.17 2.26
CA MET A 51 -1.76 -8.03 2.34
C MET A 51 -1.95 -9.39 1.65
N PHE A 52 -3.17 -9.95 1.68
CA PHE A 52 -3.50 -11.26 1.11
C PHE A 52 -4.28 -11.20 -0.21
N THR A 53 -4.48 -10.02 -0.78
CA THR A 53 -5.03 -9.86 -2.13
C THR A 53 -3.87 -9.72 -3.11
N TRP A 54 -3.70 -10.71 -3.97
CA TRP A 54 -2.55 -10.84 -4.87
C TRP A 54 -3.00 -10.88 -6.32
N ASP A 55 -2.17 -10.31 -7.19
CA ASP A 55 -2.30 -10.49 -8.63
C ASP A 55 -1.02 -11.13 -9.18
N PRO A 56 -0.91 -12.46 -9.21
CA PRO A 56 0.27 -13.16 -9.73
C PRO A 56 0.66 -12.80 -11.17
N THR A 57 -0.25 -12.19 -11.95
CA THR A 57 0.06 -11.73 -13.31
C THR A 57 0.73 -10.36 -13.35
N LYS A 58 0.68 -9.59 -12.26
CA LYS A 58 1.21 -8.22 -12.15
C LYS A 58 2.22 -8.05 -11.03
N ASP A 59 1.97 -8.64 -9.87
CA ASP A 59 2.84 -8.62 -8.71
C ASP A 59 4.05 -9.53 -8.98
N ALA A 60 5.26 -9.04 -8.70
CA ALA A 60 6.47 -9.86 -8.82
C ALA A 60 6.52 -11.00 -7.78
N SER A 61 5.90 -10.76 -6.62
CA SER A 61 5.76 -11.70 -5.51
C SER A 61 4.64 -11.21 -4.57
N PRO A 62 4.20 -12.02 -3.59
CA PRO A 62 3.28 -11.58 -2.54
C PRO A 62 3.74 -10.36 -1.75
N ASP A 63 5.05 -10.09 -1.70
CA ASP A 63 5.60 -8.96 -0.95
C ASP A 63 5.11 -7.61 -1.48
N VAL A 64 4.75 -7.51 -2.76
CA VAL A 64 4.15 -6.29 -3.33
C VAL A 64 2.83 -5.96 -2.62
N ALA A 65 2.02 -6.96 -2.28
CA ALA A 65 0.78 -6.77 -1.52
C ALA A 65 1.04 -6.40 -0.06
N TYR A 66 2.08 -6.96 0.55
CA TYR A 66 2.53 -6.55 1.88
C TYR A 66 2.92 -5.07 1.92
N GLN A 67 3.70 -4.62 0.93
CA GLN A 67 4.10 -3.22 0.80
C GLN A 67 2.89 -2.29 0.64
N ARG A 68 1.86 -2.69 -0.14
CA ARG A 68 0.60 -1.95 -0.21
C ARG A 68 -0.11 -1.85 1.15
N ALA A 69 -0.04 -2.92 1.96
CA ALA A 69 -0.68 -2.96 3.28
C ALA A 69 0.05 -2.15 4.35
N ALA A 70 1.30 -1.71 4.09
CA ALA A 70 2.13 -0.96 5.04
C ALA A 70 1.46 0.32 5.57
N ALA A 71 0.54 0.93 4.81
CA ALA A 71 -0.22 2.10 5.25
C ALA A 71 -1.04 1.86 6.54
N TYR A 72 -1.40 0.60 6.82
CA TYR A 72 -2.19 0.18 7.98
C TYR A 72 -1.33 -0.39 9.12
N MET A 73 -0.01 -0.48 8.94
CA MET A 73 0.93 -1.13 9.86
C MET A 73 1.81 -0.10 10.59
N SER A 74 2.36 -0.47 11.74
CA SER A 74 3.45 0.29 12.35
C SER A 74 4.68 0.25 11.45
N SER A 75 5.58 1.23 11.60
CA SER A 75 6.86 1.25 10.89
C SER A 75 7.66 -0.02 11.10
N ASP A 76 7.65 -0.54 12.33
CA ASP A 76 8.43 -1.72 12.71
C ASP A 76 7.88 -2.97 12.04
N LEU A 77 6.55 -3.15 12.02
CA LEU A 77 5.93 -4.28 11.33
C LEU A 77 6.12 -4.15 9.82
N ALA A 78 5.85 -2.98 9.24
CA ALA A 78 6.05 -2.72 7.82
C ALA A 78 7.50 -2.99 7.37
N GLY A 79 8.49 -2.68 8.22
CA GLY A 79 9.90 -2.91 7.96
C GLY A 79 10.35 -4.38 8.01
N GLN A 80 9.57 -5.29 8.61
CA GLN A 80 9.89 -6.73 8.64
C GLN A 80 9.72 -7.41 7.26
N GLY A 81 8.91 -6.82 6.38
CA GLY A 81 8.51 -7.43 5.10
C GLY A 81 7.54 -8.60 5.27
N GLY A 82 7.03 -9.13 4.16
CA GLY A 82 6.05 -10.23 4.16
C GLY A 82 6.61 -11.61 4.52
N GLN A 83 7.85 -11.70 5.02
CA GLN A 83 8.61 -12.95 5.12
C GLN A 83 8.02 -13.97 6.10
N SER A 84 7.37 -13.51 7.18
CA SER A 84 6.75 -14.34 8.21
C SER A 84 5.32 -14.76 7.86
N ALA A 85 4.73 -14.18 6.82
CA ALA A 85 3.37 -14.47 6.41
C ALA A 85 3.30 -15.75 5.56
N PRO A 86 2.23 -16.57 5.70
CA PRO A 86 1.99 -17.68 4.81
C PRO A 86 1.97 -17.25 3.34
N GLY A 87 2.87 -17.83 2.57
CA GLY A 87 3.01 -17.57 1.14
C GLY A 87 2.43 -18.69 0.27
N PRO A 88 2.28 -18.43 -1.04
CA PRO A 88 1.78 -19.40 -2.02
C PRO A 88 2.80 -20.48 -2.38
N GLY A 89 4.07 -20.33 -1.98
CA GLY A 89 5.15 -21.27 -2.29
C GLY A 89 5.33 -21.47 -3.80
N SER A 90 5.44 -22.73 -4.22
CA SER A 90 5.60 -23.11 -5.63
C SER A 90 4.38 -22.81 -6.51
N GLN A 91 3.21 -22.57 -5.92
CA GLN A 91 1.96 -22.36 -6.66
C GLN A 91 1.92 -21.02 -7.41
N TRP A 92 2.68 -20.01 -6.96
CA TRP A 92 2.67 -18.66 -7.54
C TRP A 92 2.87 -18.65 -9.06
N LYS A 93 3.88 -19.39 -9.54
CA LYS A 93 4.19 -19.45 -10.98
C LYS A 93 3.05 -20.08 -11.78
N GLN A 94 2.40 -21.10 -11.23
CA GLN A 94 1.27 -21.75 -11.88
C GLN A 94 0.06 -20.82 -11.94
N TRP A 95 -0.27 -20.14 -10.84
CA TRP A 95 -1.35 -19.16 -10.81
C TRP A 95 -1.13 -18.00 -11.78
N ALA A 96 0.10 -17.51 -11.89
CA ALA A 96 0.46 -16.49 -12.89
C ALA A 96 0.25 -17.00 -14.33
N ALA A 97 0.69 -18.22 -14.63
CA ALA A 97 0.51 -18.84 -15.95
C ALA A 97 -0.97 -19.07 -16.29
N ASP A 98 -1.79 -19.40 -15.29
CA ASP A 98 -3.23 -19.61 -15.43
C ASP A 98 -4.04 -18.30 -15.51
N GLY A 99 -3.38 -17.14 -15.38
CA GLY A 99 -4.06 -15.84 -15.37
C GLY A 99 -4.95 -15.64 -14.15
N ALA A 100 -4.55 -16.20 -13.01
CA ALA A 100 -5.32 -16.16 -11.77
C ALA A 100 -5.16 -14.84 -11.02
N ALA A 101 -6.19 -14.48 -10.27
CA ALA A 101 -6.17 -13.45 -9.24
C ALA A 101 -6.54 -14.08 -7.89
N VAL A 102 -6.01 -13.50 -6.81
CA VAL A 102 -6.27 -13.93 -5.43
C VAL A 102 -7.00 -12.83 -4.69
N THR A 103 -8.21 -13.12 -4.20
CA THR A 103 -9.01 -12.18 -3.40
C THR A 103 -9.08 -12.65 -1.95
N ALA A 104 -8.95 -11.72 -0.99
CA ALA A 104 -9.00 -12.05 0.43
C ALA A 104 -10.27 -11.50 1.10
N LYS A 105 -10.73 -12.21 2.13
CA LYS A 105 -11.74 -11.75 3.09
C LYS A 105 -11.27 -12.06 4.51
N VAL A 106 -11.53 -11.15 5.44
CA VAL A 106 -11.15 -11.28 6.85
C VAL A 106 -12.39 -11.50 7.70
N PHE A 107 -12.31 -12.45 8.62
CA PHE A 107 -13.37 -12.78 9.57
C PHE A 107 -12.80 -12.74 10.98
N PHE A 108 -13.46 -12.04 11.89
CA PHE A 108 -13.11 -12.04 13.31
C PHE A 108 -13.69 -13.28 13.98
N LEU A 109 -12.87 -13.97 14.77
CA LEU A 109 -13.32 -15.05 15.63
C LEU A 109 -13.73 -14.48 16.99
N GLY A 110 -14.88 -14.92 17.50
CA GLY A 110 -15.27 -14.66 18.88
C GLY A 110 -14.49 -15.60 19.80
N ASP A 111 -13.31 -15.17 20.23
CA ASP A 111 -12.44 -15.94 21.11
C ASP A 111 -12.01 -15.09 22.32
N GLU A 112 -11.53 -15.74 23.37
CA GLU A 112 -10.96 -15.07 24.55
C GLU A 112 -9.63 -14.41 24.16
N THR A 113 -9.71 -13.13 23.78
CA THR A 113 -8.52 -12.31 23.57
C THR A 113 -7.99 -11.84 24.92
N PRO A 114 -6.68 -11.57 25.04
CA PRO A 114 -6.17 -10.73 26.12
C PRO A 114 -7.01 -9.45 26.25
N PRO A 115 -7.09 -8.84 27.44
CA PRO A 115 -7.91 -7.67 27.66
C PRO A 115 -7.60 -6.55 26.66
N ASN A 116 -8.64 -6.06 25.99
CA ASN A 116 -8.56 -4.90 25.11
C ASN A 116 -8.64 -3.60 25.94
N SER A 117 -8.18 -2.50 25.36
CA SER A 117 -8.29 -1.15 25.93
C SER A 117 -8.48 -0.09 24.83
N ASP A 118 -8.58 1.19 25.22
CA ASP A 118 -8.74 2.30 24.28
C ASP A 118 -7.53 2.51 23.36
N THR A 119 -6.38 1.91 23.67
CA THR A 119 -5.14 2.04 22.91
C THR A 119 -4.52 0.71 22.48
N LEU A 120 -5.13 -0.42 22.83
CA LEU A 120 -4.63 -1.76 22.51
C LEU A 120 -5.79 -2.68 22.15
N MET A 121 -5.69 -3.33 20.99
CA MET A 121 -6.69 -4.25 20.49
C MET A 121 -6.06 -5.57 20.05
N HIS A 122 -6.61 -6.67 20.52
CA HIS A 122 -6.25 -8.03 20.15
C HIS A 122 -7.39 -8.67 19.39
N ARG A 123 -7.08 -9.37 18.30
CA ARG A 123 -8.04 -10.14 17.51
C ARG A 123 -7.44 -11.46 17.09
N VAL A 124 -8.25 -12.51 17.13
CA VAL A 124 -8.01 -13.70 16.33
C VAL A 124 -8.85 -13.58 15.07
N VAL A 125 -8.24 -13.78 13.91
CA VAL A 125 -8.89 -13.63 12.61
C VAL A 125 -8.64 -14.82 11.71
N VAL A 126 -9.57 -15.08 10.80
CA VAL A 126 -9.38 -15.96 9.67
C VAL A 126 -9.31 -15.12 8.41
N VAL A 127 -8.22 -15.30 7.65
CA VAL A 127 -8.07 -14.75 6.30
C VAL A 127 -8.41 -15.86 5.31
N ALA A 128 -9.49 -15.68 4.55
CA ALA A 128 -9.89 -16.60 3.49
C ALA A 128 -9.51 -16.02 2.13
N GLN A 129 -8.66 -16.73 1.38
CA GLN A 129 -8.29 -16.41 0.02
C GLN A 129 -9.07 -17.26 -0.97
N THR A 130 -9.51 -16.65 -2.06
CA THR A 130 -10.07 -17.34 -3.23
C THR A 130 -9.16 -17.07 -4.42
N VAL A 131 -8.64 -18.15 -5.02
CA VAL A 131 -7.82 -18.10 -6.24
C VAL A 131 -8.69 -18.49 -7.41
N ALA A 132 -8.86 -17.58 -8.37
CA ALA A 132 -9.68 -17.83 -9.55
C ALA A 132 -9.10 -17.15 -10.78
N THR A 133 -9.33 -17.73 -11.96
CA THR A 133 -9.02 -17.11 -13.26
C THR A 133 -10.01 -15.99 -13.58
N SER A 134 -9.70 -15.19 -14.61
CA SER A 134 -10.54 -14.07 -15.05
C SER A 134 -11.95 -14.46 -15.52
N ASP A 135 -12.16 -15.71 -15.94
CA ASP A 135 -13.46 -16.30 -16.27
C ASP A 135 -14.17 -16.94 -15.05
N ASN A 136 -13.70 -16.66 -13.83
CA ASN A 136 -14.23 -17.14 -12.55
C ASN A 136 -14.12 -18.65 -12.33
N ARG A 137 -13.24 -19.37 -13.03
CA ARG A 137 -12.93 -20.75 -12.68
C ARG A 137 -12.12 -20.78 -11.38
N LEU A 138 -12.67 -21.44 -10.37
CA LEU A 138 -12.01 -21.66 -9.09
C LEU A 138 -10.77 -22.55 -9.27
N ILE A 139 -9.63 -22.12 -8.74
CA ILE A 139 -8.39 -22.88 -8.68
C ILE A 139 -8.19 -23.42 -7.26
N ASP A 140 -8.32 -22.56 -6.25
CA ASP A 140 -8.04 -22.93 -4.85
C ASP A 140 -8.79 -22.03 -3.86
N GLN A 141 -8.95 -22.52 -2.63
CA GLN A 141 -9.43 -21.77 -1.48
C GLN A 141 -8.53 -22.04 -0.27
N ILE A 142 -7.91 -20.97 0.23
CA ILE A 142 -6.89 -21.06 1.29
C ILE A 142 -7.40 -20.32 2.51
N ARG A 143 -7.13 -20.85 3.71
CA ARG A 143 -7.44 -20.19 4.97
C ARG A 143 -6.22 -20.12 5.87
N HIS A 144 -5.97 -18.94 6.40
CA HIS A 144 -4.95 -18.68 7.42
C HIS A 144 -5.63 -18.18 8.67
N THR A 145 -5.21 -18.65 9.84
CA THR A 145 -5.62 -18.05 11.12
C THR A 145 -4.49 -17.18 11.61
N ALA A 146 -4.80 -16.02 12.17
CA ALA A 146 -3.79 -15.13 12.72
C ALA A 146 -4.22 -14.51 14.04
N TRP A 147 -3.26 -14.37 14.95
CA TRP A 147 -3.34 -13.48 16.10
C TRP A 147 -2.80 -12.11 15.68
N VAL A 148 -3.62 -11.08 15.88
CA VAL A 148 -3.34 -9.72 15.44
C VAL A 148 -3.41 -8.78 16.63
N THR A 149 -2.40 -7.92 16.75
CA THR A 149 -2.42 -6.81 17.70
C THR A 149 -2.41 -5.49 16.94
N ALA A 150 -3.29 -4.58 17.33
CA ALA A 150 -3.30 -3.19 16.89
C ALA A 150 -3.12 -2.26 18.08
N THR A 151 -2.40 -1.16 17.88
CA THR A 151 -2.10 -0.17 18.92
C THR A 151 -2.48 1.22 18.42
N LYS A 152 -3.00 2.06 19.32
CA LYS A 152 -3.37 3.45 19.03
C LYS A 152 -2.28 4.41 19.50
N THR A 153 -1.79 5.25 18.60
CA THR A 153 -0.86 6.34 18.88
C THR A 153 -1.36 7.60 18.19
N ASN A 154 -1.36 8.75 18.87
CA ASN A 154 -1.86 10.02 18.31
C ASN A 154 -3.26 9.91 17.67
N ASN A 155 -4.16 9.17 18.31
CA ASN A 155 -5.52 8.86 17.84
C ASN A 155 -5.62 7.98 16.57
N GLU A 156 -4.52 7.45 16.06
CA GLU A 156 -4.53 6.53 14.92
C GLU A 156 -4.17 5.11 15.34
N TRP A 157 -4.95 4.14 14.84
CA TRP A 157 -4.63 2.73 14.99
C TRP A 157 -3.65 2.27 13.92
N ARG A 158 -2.76 1.34 14.29
CA ARG A 158 -1.92 0.57 13.36
C ARG A 158 -1.83 -0.87 13.83
N VAL A 159 -1.74 -1.81 12.89
CA VAL A 159 -1.35 -3.19 13.20
C VAL A 159 0.13 -3.20 13.60
N THR A 160 0.42 -3.77 14.76
CA THR A 160 1.79 -3.82 15.32
C THR A 160 2.34 -5.23 15.40
N SER A 161 1.48 -6.25 15.36
CA SER A 161 1.90 -7.65 15.31
C SER A 161 0.88 -8.51 14.56
N ILE A 162 1.38 -9.46 13.77
CA ILE A 162 0.60 -10.52 13.12
C ILE A 162 1.38 -11.83 13.32
N GLN A 163 0.70 -12.85 13.83
CA GLN A 163 1.28 -14.17 14.08
C GLN A 163 0.34 -15.24 13.52
N PHE A 164 0.86 -16.12 12.67
CA PHE A 164 0.11 -17.19 11.99
C PHE A 164 0.35 -18.56 12.63
#